data_AF-A0A962D4B0-F1
#
_entry.id   AF-A0A962D4B0-F1
#
_cell.length_a   1.000
_cell.length_b   1.000
_cell.length_c   1.000
_cell.angle_alpha   90.00
_cell.angle_beta   90.00
_cell.angle_gamma   90.00
#
_symmetry.space_group_name_H-M   'P 1'
#
loop_
_entity.id
_entity.type
_entity.pdbx_description
1 polymer ?
#
loop_
_entity_poly.entity_id
_entity_poly.type
_entity_poly.pdbx_seq_one_letter_code
_entity_poly.pdbx_strand_id
1 'polypeptide(L)'
;MAPRTTYVCDQCGSVQPKWAGQCPDCQAWNSLTEQLQPALKSRAGGFAGTRSAQVEDLAAVPADRAPRQSSGLAELDRVLGGGIVAGSVVLIGGDPGIGKSTLLLQVLVAQARTA
;
A
#
# COMPACT_ATOMS: atom_id res chain seq x y z
N MET A 1 13.73 2.33 -7.17
CA MET A 1 13.39 3.77 -7.14
C MET A 1 14.62 4.53 -7.58
N ALA A 2 14.57 5.24 -8.70
CA ALA A 2 15.73 5.98 -9.21
C ALA A 2 16.10 7.12 -8.24
N PRO A 3 17.39 7.41 -8.03
CA PRO A 3 17.81 8.55 -7.20
C PRO A 3 17.29 9.85 -7.80
N ARG A 4 16.80 10.75 -6.95
CA ARG A 4 16.36 12.09 -7.37
C ARG A 4 17.56 13.02 -7.30
N THR A 5 17.87 13.65 -8.44
CA THR A 5 18.91 14.68 -8.51
C THR A 5 18.41 15.98 -7.88
N THR A 6 19.25 16.59 -7.04
CA THR A 6 19.05 17.93 -6.46
C THR A 6 20.31 18.76 -6.63
N TYR A 7 20.19 20.09 -6.63
CA TYR A 7 21.32 21.00 -6.82
C TYR A 7 21.51 21.86 -5.58
N VAL A 8 22.70 21.85 -4.98
CA VAL A 8 22.99 22.54 -3.72
C VAL A 8 23.97 23.68 -3.98
N CYS A 9 23.64 24.89 -3.51
CA CYS A 9 24.50 26.06 -3.61
C CYS A 9 25.68 25.96 -2.63
N ASP A 10 26.91 26.07 -3.13
CA ASP A 10 28.12 26.06 -2.27
C ASP A 10 28.29 27.34 -1.42
N GLN A 11 27.68 28.46 -1.84
CA GLN A 11 27.78 29.74 -1.13
C GLN A 11 26.79 29.88 0.02
N CYS A 12 25.55 29.41 -0.16
CA CYS A 12 24.47 29.63 0.81
C CYS A 12 23.77 28.35 1.28
N GLY A 13 24.14 27.19 0.73
CA GLY A 13 23.54 25.90 1.08
C GLY A 13 22.12 25.68 0.57
N SER A 14 21.56 26.57 -0.24
CA SER A 14 20.20 26.40 -0.73
C SER A 14 20.07 25.25 -1.71
N VAL A 15 18.92 24.57 -1.67
CA VAL A 15 18.65 23.36 -2.46
C VAL A 15 17.62 23.67 -3.54
N GLN A 16 18.01 23.45 -4.79
CA GLN A 16 17.21 23.70 -5.97
C GLN A 16 16.84 22.38 -6.66
N PRO A 17 15.58 22.22 -7.13
CA PRO A 17 15.13 20.99 -7.79
C PRO A 17 15.63 20.86 -9.23
N LYS A 18 16.17 21.94 -9.82
CA LYS A 18 16.72 21.98 -11.17
C LYS A 18 17.97 22.86 -11.20
N TRP A 19 18.88 22.58 -12.12
CA TRP A 19 20.05 23.44 -12.32
C TRP A 19 19.62 24.79 -12.90
N ALA A 20 20.28 25.84 -12.44
CA ALA A 20 20.23 27.17 -13.02
C ALA A 20 21.64 27.79 -12.92
N GLY A 21 22.05 28.58 -13.91
CA GLY A 21 23.37 29.21 -13.89
C GLY A 21 23.58 30.18 -12.72
N GLN A 22 22.50 30.64 -12.08
CA GLN A 22 22.51 31.52 -10.93
C GLN A 22 21.64 30.94 -9.79
N CYS A 23 22.15 30.98 -8.56
CA CYS A 23 21.38 30.64 -7.37
C CYS A 23 20.29 31.69 -7.12
N PRO A 24 19.00 31.31 -7.00
CA PRO A 24 17.92 32.29 -6.80
C PRO A 24 17.94 32.94 -5.42
N ASP A 25 18.54 32.29 -4.41
CA ASP A 25 18.52 32.76 -3.02
C ASP A 25 19.66 33.73 -2.71
N CYS A 26 20.89 33.43 -3.15
CA CYS A 26 22.07 34.25 -2.87
C CYS A 26 22.63 34.96 -4.10
N GLN A 27 22.00 34.80 -5.27
CA GLN A 27 22.38 35.45 -6.54
C GLN A 27 23.78 35.09 -7.05
N ALA A 28 24.47 34.12 -6.42
CA ALA A 28 25.78 33.65 -6.86
C ALA A 28 25.67 32.86 -8.17
N TRP A 29 26.63 33.08 -9.06
CA TRP A 29 26.71 32.39 -10.35
C TRP A 29 27.57 31.13 -10.23
N ASN A 30 27.19 30.07 -10.96
CA ASN A 30 27.91 28.79 -11.05
C ASN A 30 28.18 28.11 -9.69
N SER A 31 27.40 28.43 -8.66
CA SER A 31 27.55 27.88 -7.30
C SER A 31 26.69 26.62 -7.04
N LEU A 32 25.77 26.29 -7.95
CA LEU A 32 24.87 25.14 -7.81
C LEU A 32 25.57 23.83 -8.24
N THR A 33 25.83 22.95 -7.28
CA THR A 33 26.49 21.64 -7.49
C THR A 33 25.48 20.50 -7.42
N GLU A 34 25.56 19.54 -8.35
CA GLU A 34 24.68 18.37 -8.37
C GLU A 34 24.96 17.42 -7.20
N GLN A 35 23.91 17.02 -6.48
CA GLN A 35 23.94 16.01 -5.44
C GLN A 35 22.84 14.98 -5.64
N LEU A 36 23.22 13.71 -5.55
CA LEU A 36 22.28 12.59 -5.51
C LEU A 36 21.68 12.49 -4.12
N GLN A 37 20.39 12.82 -3.99
CA GLN A 37 19.73 12.63 -2.71
C GLN A 37 19.39 11.13 -2.57
N PRO A 38 19.83 10.46 -1.49
CA PRO A 38 19.43 9.09 -1.24
C PRO A 38 17.91 9.06 -1.14
N ALA A 39 17.27 8.15 -1.86
CA ALA A 39 15.83 8.00 -1.82
C ALA A 39 15.40 7.81 -0.36
N LEU A 40 14.71 8.82 0.21
CA LEU A 40 14.08 8.67 1.51
C LEU A 40 13.15 7.46 1.40
N LYS A 41 13.36 6.45 2.24
CA LYS A 41 12.42 5.33 2.39
C LYS A 41 11.06 5.96 2.66
N SER A 42 10.15 5.89 1.68
CA SER A 42 8.81 6.42 1.90
C SER A 42 8.24 5.64 3.09
N ARG A 43 7.83 6.34 4.14
CA ARG A 43 6.98 5.75 5.19
C ARG A 43 5.54 5.59 4.70
N ALA A 44 5.36 5.35 3.39
CA ALA A 44 4.08 4.94 2.84
C ALA A 44 3.89 3.45 3.16
N GLY A 45 3.75 3.15 4.46
CA GLY A 45 3.19 1.89 4.92
C GLY A 45 1.70 1.91 4.61
N GLY A 46 1.35 1.77 3.33
CA GLY A 46 0.03 1.27 2.98
C GLY A 46 -0.11 -0.14 3.53
N PHE A 47 -1.34 -0.57 3.79
CA PHE A 47 -1.69 -1.97 4.08
C PHE A 47 -1.49 -2.85 2.82
N ALA A 48 -0.34 -2.73 2.15
CA ALA A 48 0.14 -3.68 1.17
C ALA A 48 1.16 -4.51 1.94
N GLY A 49 0.82 -5.77 2.21
CA GLY A 49 1.57 -6.66 3.09
C GLY A 49 3.07 -6.63 2.82
N THR A 50 3.84 -6.82 3.90
CA THR A 50 5.31 -6.83 4.00
C THR A 50 6.02 -7.91 3.17
N ARG A 51 5.34 -8.57 2.23
CA ARG A 51 5.98 -9.51 1.31
C ARG A 51 6.55 -8.71 0.14
N SER A 52 7.89 -8.64 0.08
CA SER A 52 8.55 -8.40 -1.21
C SER A 52 8.19 -9.57 -2.11
N ALA A 53 7.23 -9.39 -3.02
CA ALA A 53 6.99 -10.38 -4.05
C ALA A 53 8.28 -10.51 -4.86
N GLN A 54 8.92 -11.68 -4.81
CA GLN A 54 10.03 -11.98 -5.70
C GLN A 54 9.45 -12.26 -7.09
N VAL A 55 10.19 -11.87 -8.13
CA VAL A 55 9.81 -12.21 -9.50
C VAL A 55 10.05 -13.71 -9.70
N GLU A 56 9.01 -14.43 -10.08
CA GLU A 56 9.06 -15.86 -10.37
C GLU A 56 8.30 -16.17 -11.66
N ASP A 57 8.64 -17.29 -12.31
CA ASP A 57 7.93 -17.75 -13.50
C ASP A 57 6.51 -18.18 -13.12
N LEU A 58 5.54 -17.88 -13.99
CA LEU A 58 4.14 -18.24 -13.75
C LEU A 58 3.95 -19.75 -13.51
N ALA A 59 4.77 -20.59 -14.13
CA ALA A 59 4.73 -22.05 -13.95
C ALA A 59 5.22 -22.52 -12.57
N ALA A 60 5.97 -21.67 -11.84
CA ALA A 60 6.45 -21.95 -10.50
C ALA A 60 5.49 -21.45 -9.40
N VAL A 61 4.48 -20.63 -9.75
CA VAL A 61 3.49 -20.12 -8.80
C VAL A 61 2.59 -21.28 -8.35
N PRO A 62 2.58 -21.64 -7.05
CA PRO A 62 1.69 -22.68 -6.55
C PRO A 62 0.23 -22.22 -6.67
N ALA A 63 -0.65 -23.15 -7.06
CA ALA A 63 -2.10 -22.90 -7.17
C ALA A 63 -2.83 -23.13 -5.83
N ASP A 64 -2.13 -22.96 -4.71
CA ASP A 64 -2.65 -23.25 -3.39
C ASP A 64 -3.73 -22.25 -2.99
N ARG A 65 -4.85 -22.79 -2.48
CA ARG A 65 -5.92 -21.97 -1.95
C ARG A 65 -5.61 -21.68 -0.49
N ALA A 66 -5.58 -20.40 -0.14
CA ALA A 66 -5.49 -19.99 1.25
C ALA A 66 -6.63 -20.66 2.06
N PRO A 67 -6.37 -21.13 3.29
CA PRO A 67 -7.39 -21.71 4.14
C PRO A 67 -8.49 -20.67 4.42
N ARG A 68 -9.74 -21.13 4.39
CA ARG A 68 -10.93 -20.29 4.56
C ARG A 68 -11.68 -20.71 5.81
N GLN A 69 -12.15 -19.72 6.55
CA GLN A 69 -13.04 -19.89 7.69
C GLN A 69 -14.48 -19.65 7.23
N SER A 70 -15.38 -20.59 7.50
CA SER A 70 -16.81 -20.37 7.22
C SER A 70 -17.31 -19.17 8.00
N SER A 71 -18.13 -18.33 7.39
CA SER A 71 -18.83 -17.22 8.04
C SER A 71 -20.04 -17.68 8.85
N GLY A 72 -20.39 -18.96 8.82
CA GLY A 72 -21.63 -19.53 9.37
C GLY A 72 -22.89 -19.19 8.59
N LEU A 73 -22.76 -18.51 7.44
CA LEU A 73 -23.87 -18.16 6.53
C LEU A 73 -23.55 -18.70 5.14
N ALA A 74 -24.22 -19.77 4.73
CA ALA A 74 -23.89 -20.49 3.50
C ALA A 74 -23.85 -19.61 2.24
N GLU A 75 -24.81 -18.69 2.09
CA GLU A 75 -24.84 -17.79 0.93
C GLU A 75 -23.71 -16.76 0.95
N LEU A 76 -23.29 -16.30 2.14
CA LEU A 76 -22.14 -15.41 2.24
C LEU A 76 -20.85 -16.17 1.92
N ASP A 77 -20.69 -17.39 2.43
CA ASP A 77 -19.55 -18.25 2.10
C ASP A 77 -19.45 -18.51 0.61
N ARG A 78 -20.59 -18.77 -0.05
CA ARG A 78 -20.66 -18.91 -1.51
C ARG A 78 -20.15 -17.66 -2.24
N VAL A 79 -20.60 -16.47 -1.82
CA VAL A 79 -20.16 -15.19 -2.41
C VAL A 79 -18.66 -14.95 -2.16
N LEU A 80 -18.14 -15.34 -1.00
CA LEU A 80 -16.72 -15.19 -0.65
C LEU A 80 -15.81 -16.26 -1.28
N GLY A 81 -16.36 -17.23 -2.01
CA GLY A 81 -15.59 -18.32 -2.63
C GLY A 81 -15.20 -19.42 -1.65
N GLY A 82 -16.09 -19.73 -0.71
CA GLY A 82 -15.95 -20.79 0.31
C GLY A 82 -15.62 -20.28 1.71
N GLY A 83 -15.74 -18.97 1.97
CA GLY A 83 -15.53 -18.37 3.30
C GLY A 83 -14.42 -17.32 3.36
N ILE A 84 -14.17 -16.84 4.58
CA ILE A 84 -13.29 -15.71 4.91
C ILE A 84 -11.83 -16.17 4.93
N VAL A 85 -10.95 -15.46 4.22
CA VAL A 85 -9.50 -15.70 4.24
C VAL A 85 -8.86 -14.85 5.34
N ALA A 86 -8.03 -15.47 6.19
CA ALA A 86 -7.31 -14.74 7.24
C ALA A 86 -6.39 -13.66 6.66
N GLY A 87 -6.41 -12.46 7.25
CA GLY A 87 -5.62 -11.32 6.78
C GLY A 87 -6.15 -10.65 5.50
N SER A 88 -7.31 -11.09 4.99
CA SER A 88 -7.98 -10.41 3.88
C SER A 88 -8.79 -9.20 4.34
N VAL A 89 -9.08 -8.31 3.39
CA VAL A 89 -10.00 -7.18 3.57
C VAL A 89 -11.17 -7.38 2.63
N VAL A 90 -12.39 -7.35 3.17
CA VAL A 90 -13.64 -7.49 2.40
C VAL A 90 -14.43 -6.19 2.51
N LEU A 91 -14.75 -5.60 1.36
CA LEU A 91 -15.59 -4.41 1.27
C LEU A 91 -17.06 -4.83 1.05
N ILE A 92 -17.95 -4.39 1.93
CA ILE A 92 -19.40 -4.61 1.80
C ILE A 92 -20.08 -3.31 1.40
N GLY A 93 -20.50 -3.22 0.14
CA GLY A 93 -21.24 -2.09 -0.42
C GLY A 93 -22.76 -2.31 -0.39
N GLY A 94 -23.52 -1.22 -0.48
CA GLY A 94 -24.98 -1.25 -0.62
C GLY A 94 -25.66 0.00 -0.06
N ASP A 95 -26.91 0.22 -0.44
CA ASP A 95 -27.67 1.43 -0.07
C ASP A 95 -27.84 1.62 1.45
N PRO A 96 -28.05 2.85 1.94
CA PRO A 96 -28.42 3.09 3.33
C PRO A 96 -29.66 2.26 3.71
N GLY A 97 -29.63 1.57 4.84
CA GLY A 97 -30.76 0.76 5.31
C GLY A 97 -30.86 -0.67 4.75
N ILE A 98 -30.04 -1.08 3.79
CA ILE A 98 -30.10 -2.45 3.19
C ILE A 98 -29.68 -3.58 4.16
N GLY A 99 -29.25 -3.25 5.38
CA GLY A 99 -28.91 -4.24 6.41
C GLY A 99 -27.45 -4.69 6.47
N LYS A 100 -26.49 -3.91 5.94
CA LYS A 100 -25.04 -4.22 6.01
C LYS A 100 -24.56 -4.52 7.43
N SER A 101 -24.87 -3.64 8.39
CA SER A 101 -24.50 -3.83 9.79
C SER A 101 -25.20 -5.06 10.40
N THR A 102 -26.45 -5.33 10.02
CA THR A 102 -27.20 -6.49 10.47
C THR A 102 -26.57 -7.80 9.98
N LEU A 103 -26.18 -7.86 8.70
CA LEU A 103 -25.46 -9.00 8.13
C LEU A 103 -24.15 -9.25 8.87
N LEU A 104 -23.36 -8.21 9.12
CA LEU A 104 -22.10 -8.32 9.86
C LEU A 104 -22.31 -8.81 11.30
N LEU A 105 -23.34 -8.33 11.99
CA LEU A 105 -23.68 -8.82 13.32
C LEU A 105 -24.05 -10.31 13.31
N GLN A 106 -24.82 -10.76 12.31
CA GLN A 106 -25.15 -12.18 12.14
C GLN A 106 -23.90 -13.04 11.94
N VAL A 107 -22.96 -12.58 11.11
CA VAL A 107 -21.66 -13.27 10.92
C VAL A 107 -20.90 -13.37 12.25
N LEU A 108 -20.79 -12.27 13.00
CA LEU A 108 -20.08 -12.28 14.29
C LEU A 108 -20.70 -13.25 15.29
N VAL A 109 -22.04 -13.28 15.39
CA VAL A 109 -22.75 -14.23 16.24
C VAL A 109 -22.53 -15.67 15.79
N ALA A 110 -22.52 -15.94 14.48
CA ALA A 110 -22.28 -17.28 13.96
C ALA A 110 -20.83 -17.75 14.22
N GLN A 111 -19.85 -16.87 14.06
CA GLN A 111 -18.45 -17.13 14.38
C GLN A 111 -18.25 -17.41 15.88
N ALA A 112 -18.89 -16.62 16.75
CA ALA A 112 -18.79 -16.81 18.20
C ALA A 112 -19.36 -18.15 18.69
N ARG A 113 -20.22 -18.81 17.90
CA ARG A 113 -20.77 -20.15 18.23
C ARG A 113 -19.92 -21.31 17.72
N THR A 114 -18.99 -21.03 16.81
CA THR A 114 -18.16 -22.05 16.14
C THR A 114 -16.70 -22.02 16.58
N ALA A 115 -16.31 -20.99 17.34
CA ALA A 115 -15.06 -20.90 18.10
C ALA A 115 -15.18 -21.59 19.47
#